data_AF-A0A4V0WP60-F1
#
_entry.id   AF-A0A4V0WP60-F1
#
_cell.length_a   1.000
_cell.length_b   1.000
_cell.length_c   1.000
_cell.angle_alpha   90.00
_cell.angle_beta   90.00
_cell.angle_gamma   90.00
#
_symmetry.space_group_name_H-M   'P 1'
#
loop_
_entity.id
_entity.type
_entity.pdbx_description
1 polymer ?
#
loop_
_entity_poly.entity_id
_entity_poly.type
_entity_poly.pdbx_seq_one_letter_code
_entity_poly.pdbx_strand_id
1 'polypeptide(L)' 'MKYLVVCVNRDKTREEKKFTTCREALCFATNYSKIKSSKVYKENKIVQSFKY' A
#
# COMPACT_ATOMS: atom_id res chain seq x y z
N MET A 1 1.95 -12.90 -8.41
CA MET A 1 1.66 -11.63 -7.72
C MET A 1 2.91 -10.78 -7.77
N LYS A 2 2.86 -9.56 -8.32
CA LYS A 2 4.06 -8.70 -8.41
C LYS A 2 4.14 -7.70 -7.25
N TYR A 3 3.01 -7.10 -6.84
CA TYR A 3 2.99 -6.11 -5.77
C TYR A 3 1.91 -6.39 -4.73
N LEU A 4 2.23 -6.20 -3.46
CA LEU A 4 1.31 -6.26 -2.32
C LEU A 4 1.37 -4.92 -1.59
N VAL A 5 0.22 -4.30 -1.35
CA VAL A 5 0.11 -3.07 -0.58
C VAL A 5 -0.59 -3.39 0.72
N VAL A 6 0.06 -3.09 1.83
CA VAL A 6 -0.50 -3.15 3.17
C VAL A 6 -0.72 -1.72 3.63
N CYS A 7 -1.97 -1.34 3.90
CA CYS A 7 -2.29 0.01 4.38
C CYS A 7 -3.07 -0.02 5.69
N VAL A 8 -2.91 1.04 6.45
CA VAL A 8 -3.66 1.34 7.67
C VAL A 8 -4.51 2.56 7.38
N ASN A 9 -5.82 2.40 7.45
CA ASN A 9 -6.78 3.48 7.26
C ASN A 9 -6.83 4.40 8.49
N ARG A 10 -7.45 5.56 8.35
CA ARG A 10 -7.65 6.50 9.47
C ARG A 10 -8.45 5.89 10.62
N ASP A 11 -9.36 4.98 10.30
CA ASP A 11 -10.17 4.22 11.27
C ASP A 11 -9.37 3.10 11.96
N LYS A 12 -8.04 3.06 11.77
CA LYS A 12 -7.10 2.04 12.27
C LYS A 12 -7.34 0.64 11.70
N THR A 13 -8.23 0.49 10.72
CA THR A 13 -8.41 -0.77 9.98
C THR A 13 -7.20 -1.03 9.08
N ARG A 14 -6.79 -2.29 9.00
CA ARG A 14 -5.68 -2.73 8.16
C ARG A 14 -6.24 -3.43 6.94
N GLU A 15 -5.80 -3.00 5.76
CA GLU A 15 -6.19 -3.56 4.48
C GLU A 15 -4.97 -4.05 3.72
N GLU A 16 -5.13 -5.16 3.01
CA GLU A 16 -4.10 -5.71 2.15
C GLU A 16 -4.67 -5.91 0.74
N LYS A 17 -4.01 -5.32 -0.26
CA LYS A 17 -4.40 -5.44 -1.67
C LYS A 17 -3.24 -5.83 -2.55
N LYS A 18 -3.54 -6.66 -3.54
CA LYS A 18 -2.56 -7.21 -4.48
C LYS A 18 -2.75 -6.55 -5.83
N PHE A 19 -1.64 -6.16 -6.44
CA PHE A 19 -1.61 -5.48 -7.73
C PHE A 19 -0.64 -6.17 -8.68
N THR A 20 -0.94 -6.07 -9.98
CA THR A 20 -0.11 -6.61 -11.05
C THR A 20 0.96 -5.59 -11.47
N THR A 21 0.63 -4.30 -11.43
CA THR A 21 1.52 -3.21 -11.82
C THR A 21 2.00 -2.38 -10.63
N CYS A 22 3.20 -1.78 -10.77
CA CYS A 22 3.75 -0.88 -9.76
C CYS A 22 2.90 0.40 -9.63
N ARG A 23 2.41 0.92 -10.76
CA ARG A 23 1.63 2.16 -10.81
C ARG A 23 0.33 2.05 -10.01
N GLU A 24 -0.43 0.97 -10.19
CA GLU A 24 -1.66 0.75 -9.41
C GLU A 24 -1.37 0.60 -7.92
N ALA A 25 -0.31 -0.15 -7.58
CA ALA A 25 0.12 -0.33 -6.18
C ALA A 25 0.46 1.02 -5.52
N LEU A 26 1.21 1.88 -6.23
CA LEU A 26 1.56 3.22 -5.75
C LEU A 26 0.34 4.13 -5.65
N CYS A 27 -0.51 4.19 -6.68
CA CYS A 27 -1.74 4.98 -6.66
C CYS A 27 -2.64 4.62 -5.49
N PHE A 28 -2.78 3.33 -5.18
CA PHE A 28 -3.52 2.87 -4.01
C PHE A 28 -2.80 3.25 -2.70
N ALA A 29 -1.49 3.01 -2.61
CA ALA A 29 -0.69 3.31 -1.42
C ALA A 29 -0.66 4.81 -1.07
N THR A 30 -0.78 5.70 -2.05
CA THR A 30 -0.80 7.16 -1.88
C THR A 30 -2.21 7.74 -1.81
N ASN A 31 -3.22 6.96 -1.47
CA ASN A 31 -4.57 7.51 -1.27
C ASN A 31 -4.71 8.18 0.11
N TYR A 32 -4.17 9.39 0.25
CA TYR A 32 -4.11 10.17 1.50
C TYR A 32 -5.48 10.49 2.12
N SER A 33 -6.55 10.42 1.33
CA SER A 33 -7.91 10.69 1.82
C SER A 33 -8.39 9.64 2.83
N LYS A 34 -7.97 8.39 2.66
CA LYS A 34 -8.44 7.24 3.45
C LYS A 34 -7.32 6.59 4.27
N ILE A 35 -6.09 6.65 3.77
CA ILE A 35 -4.95 5.91 4.30
C ILE A 35 -4.10 6.82 5.20
N LYS A 36 -3.76 6.32 6.38
CA LYS A 36 -2.83 6.94 7.34
C LYS A 36 -1.39 6.49 7.11
N SER A 37 -1.20 5.23 6.75
CA SER A 37 0.12 4.72 6.36
C SER A 37 -0.02 3.56 5.40
N SER A 38 0.96 3.38 4.51
CA SER A 38 0.99 2.27 3.56
C SER A 38 2.40 1.75 3.36
N LYS A 39 2.50 0.46 3.04
CA LYS A 39 3.73 -0.23 2.67
C LYS A 39 3.50 -1.02 1.40
N VAL A 40 4.34 -0.79 0.41
CA VAL A 40 4.33 -1.52 -0.86
C VAL A 40 5.44 -2.55 -0.83
N TYR A 41 5.07 -3.79 -1.09
CA TYR A 41 5.95 -4.94 -1.18
C TYR A 41 6.00 -5.43 -2.61
N LYS A 42 7.17 -5.89 -3.05
CA LYS A 42 7.39 -6.63 -4.30
C LYS A 42 8.24 -7.84 -3.97
N GLU A 43 7.76 -9.04 -4.29
CA GLU A 43 8.48 -10.30 -4.01
C GLU A 43 8.97 -10.37 -2.54
N ASN A 44 8.08 -10.04 -1.60
CA ASN A 44 8.33 -9.96 -0.15
C ASN A 44 9.36 -8.91 0.32
N LYS A 45 9.91 -8.08 -0.57
CA LYS A 45 10.74 -6.93 -0.21
C LYS A 45 9.92 -5.66 -0.14
N ILE A 46 10.16 -4.83 0.87
CA ILE A 46 9.55 -3.48 0.94
C ILE A 46 10.21 -2.63 -0.14
N VAL A 47 9.41 -2.18 -1.10
CA VAL A 47 9.87 -1.25 -2.14
C VAL A 47 9.70 0.19 -1.67
N GLN A 48 8.60 0.46 -0.97
CA GLN A 48 8.26 1.80 -0.55
C GLN A 48 7.41 1.77 0.73
N SER A 49 7.65 2.71 1.63
CA SER A 49 6.82 2.93 2.80
C SER A 49 6.41 4.38 2.89
N PHE A 50 5.15 4.60 3.23
CA PHE A 50 4.61 5.92 3.44
C PHE A 50 3.91 6.01 4.79
N LYS A 51 4.10 7.16 5.46
CA LYS A 51 3.46 7.48 6.73
C LYS A 51 3.02 8.94 6.66
N TYR A 52 1.76 9.18 7.00
CA TYR A 52 1.09 10.47 6.91
C TYR A 52 0.50 10.86 8.26
#